data_AF-A0A0P9MW49-F1
#
_entry.id   AF-A0A0P9MW49-F1
#
_cell.length_a   1.000
_cell.length_b   1.000
_cell.length_c   1.000
_cell.angle_alpha   90.00
_cell.angle_beta   90.00
_cell.angle_gamma   90.00
#
_symmetry.space_group_name_H-M   'P 1'
#
loop_
_entity.id
_entity.type
_entity.pdbx_description
1 polymer ?
#
loop_
_entity_poly.entity_id
_entity_poly.type
_entity_poly.pdbx_seq_one_letter_code
_entity_poly.pdbx_strand_id
1 'polypeptide(L)'
;MKVDLRPVAPPSADSLPAVERVAPAQPRQGTRFEALLDQRERKVRRSLRGELEQTGQASGVNAQLFGTARSLQVLRYVLDEVLPVLDAEPEIRELAEDVIREEIDMRLLLEQQRAEVQS
;
A
#
# COMPACT_ATOMS: atom_id res chain seq x y z
N MET A 1 33.08 -24.25 6.45
CA MET A 1 33.08 -25.07 7.68
C MET A 1 31.76 -25.80 7.77
N LYS A 2 31.78 -27.14 7.75
CA LYS A 2 30.59 -27.98 7.95
C LYS A 2 30.65 -28.47 9.40
N VAL A 3 29.62 -28.21 10.18
CA VAL A 3 29.54 -28.62 11.59
C VAL A 3 28.43 -29.66 11.68
N ASP A 4 28.83 -30.91 11.94
CA ASP A 4 27.92 -32.03 12.15
C ASP A 4 27.20 -31.90 13.49
N LEU A 5 25.87 -31.97 13.44
CA LEU A 5 24.99 -32.00 14.61
C LEU A 5 24.87 -33.46 15.08
N ARG A 6 25.59 -33.82 16.15
CA ARG A 6 25.32 -35.07 16.87
C ARG A 6 24.12 -34.86 17.81
N PRO A 7 23.16 -35.79 17.89
CA PRO A 7 22.00 -35.66 18.76
C PRO A 7 22.36 -35.98 20.21
N VAL A 8 22.07 -35.06 21.14
CA VAL A 8 22.04 -35.34 22.57
C VAL A 8 20.68 -35.94 22.91
N ALA A 9 20.67 -37.18 23.38
CA ALA A 9 19.46 -37.84 23.88
C ALA A 9 18.97 -37.17 25.18
N PRO A 10 17.65 -37.09 25.42
CA PRO A 10 17.11 -36.53 26.67
C PRO A 10 17.29 -37.52 27.84
N PRO A 11 17.56 -37.04 29.07
CA PRO A 11 17.55 -37.90 30.25
C PRO A 11 16.13 -38.34 30.64
N SER A 12 16.13 -39.51 31.27
CA SER A 12 15.03 -40.38 31.68
C SER A 12 13.86 -39.74 32.42
N ALA A 13 12.70 -40.38 32.24
CA ALA A 13 11.43 -40.07 32.87
C ALA A 13 11.45 -40.31 34.39
N ASP A 14 11.38 -39.24 35.16
CA ASP A 14 10.93 -39.29 36.56
C ASP A 14 9.54 -38.66 36.69
N SER A 15 8.60 -39.52 37.06
CA SER A 15 7.23 -39.34 37.55
C SER A 15 6.81 -37.91 37.95
N LEU A 16 5.90 -37.30 37.16
CA LEU A 16 5.06 -36.19 37.61
C LEU A 16 3.71 -36.74 38.15
N PRO A 17 3.15 -36.19 39.25
CA PRO A 17 1.90 -36.65 39.83
C PRO A 17 0.72 -36.47 38.85
N ALA A 18 -0.22 -37.40 38.87
CA ALA A 18 -1.38 -37.40 37.99
C ALA A 18 -2.21 -36.12 38.17
N VAL A 19 -2.29 -35.30 37.12
CA VAL A 19 -3.17 -34.13 37.07
C VAL A 19 -4.62 -34.62 37.12
N GLU A 20 -5.35 -34.21 38.16
CA GLU A 20 -6.79 -34.40 38.26
C GLU A 20 -7.46 -33.74 37.05
N ARG A 21 -8.06 -34.56 36.18
CA ARG A 21 -8.71 -34.07 34.97
C ARG A 21 -10.02 -33.37 35.37
N VAL A 22 -10.00 -32.04 35.35
CA VAL A 22 -11.22 -31.23 35.38
C VAL A 22 -12.08 -31.63 34.18
N ALA A 23 -13.31 -32.09 34.44
CA ALA A 23 -14.24 -32.48 33.39
C ALA A 23 -14.49 -31.30 32.43
N PRO A 24 -14.54 -31.51 31.10
CA PRO A 24 -14.76 -30.43 30.16
C PRO A 24 -16.12 -29.79 30.43
N ALA A 25 -16.13 -28.46 30.57
CA ALA A 25 -17.35 -27.67 30.66
C ALA A 25 -18.23 -27.99 29.43
N GLN A 26 -19.53 -28.19 29.67
CA GLN A 26 -20.49 -28.74 28.72
C GLN A 26 -20.35 -28.20 27.28
N PRO A 27 -20.40 -29.06 26.25
CA PRO A 27 -20.13 -28.71 24.84
C PRO A 27 -21.14 -27.73 24.21
N ARG A 28 -22.22 -27.40 24.93
CA ARG A 28 -23.28 -26.48 24.45
C ARG A 28 -22.86 -25.00 24.48
N GLN A 29 -21.85 -24.63 25.26
CA GLN A 29 -21.39 -23.24 25.34
C GLN A 29 -20.46 -22.85 24.18
N GLY A 30 -19.69 -23.80 23.62
CA GLY A 30 -18.78 -23.54 22.50
C GLY A 30 -19.52 -23.05 21.24
N THR A 31 -20.62 -23.69 20.88
CA THR A 31 -21.40 -23.29 19.67
C THR A 31 -21.99 -21.89 19.76
N ARG A 32 -22.40 -21.44 20.96
CA ARG A 32 -22.89 -20.07 21.17
C ARG A 32 -21.76 -19.06 21.12
N PHE A 33 -20.59 -19.39 21.66
CA PHE A 33 -19.42 -18.53 21.61
C PHE A 33 -18.91 -18.35 20.17
N GLU A 34 -18.80 -19.44 19.40
CA GLU A 34 -18.42 -19.39 17.99
C GLU A 34 -19.41 -18.55 17.16
N ALA A 35 -20.72 -18.68 17.40
CA ALA A 35 -21.72 -17.87 16.71
C ALA A 35 -21.57 -16.36 16.98
N LEU A 36 -21.12 -15.98 18.19
CA LEU A 36 -20.86 -14.58 18.54
C LEU A 36 -19.57 -14.05 17.88
N LEU A 37 -18.54 -14.89 17.74
CA LEU A 37 -17.32 -14.54 16.99
C LEU A 37 -17.63 -14.31 15.51
N ASP A 38 -18.37 -15.22 14.88
CA ASP A 38 -18.85 -15.11 13.50
C ASP A 38 -19.68 -13.83 13.29
N GLN A 39 -20.57 -13.51 14.22
CA GLN A 39 -21.39 -12.31 14.15
C GLN A 39 -20.54 -11.04 14.25
N ARG A 40 -19.55 -11.03 15.14
CA ARG A 40 -18.61 -9.90 15.29
C ARG A 40 -17.78 -9.73 14.03
N GLU A 41 -17.25 -10.81 13.47
CA GLU A 41 -16.47 -10.77 12.24
C GLU A 41 -17.28 -10.23 11.06
N ARG A 42 -18.52 -10.71 10.87
CA ARG A 42 -19.43 -10.20 9.83
C ARG A 42 -19.76 -8.72 10.01
N LYS A 43 -19.95 -8.27 11.25
CA LYS A 43 -20.22 -6.85 11.56
C LYS A 43 -18.99 -5.97 11.28
N VAL A 44 -17.79 -6.43 11.65
CA VAL A 44 -16.52 -5.74 11.37
C VAL A 44 -16.28 -5.66 9.86
N ARG A 45 -16.45 -6.76 9.12
CA ARG A 45 -16.32 -6.77 7.64
C ARG A 45 -17.31 -5.82 6.96
N ARG A 46 -18.53 -5.69 7.46
CA ARG A 46 -19.54 -4.74 6.95
C ARG A 46 -19.17 -3.28 7.27
N SER A 47 -18.63 -3.00 8.46
CA SER A 47 -18.13 -1.68 8.84
C SER A 47 -16.96 -1.25 7.94
N LEU A 48 -15.96 -2.12 7.81
CA LEU A 48 -14.78 -1.86 6.98
C LEU A 48 -15.15 -1.68 5.50
N ARG A 49 -16.06 -2.49 4.97
CA ARG A 49 -16.53 -2.32 3.59
C ARG A 49 -17.28 -1.00 3.41
N GLY A 50 -18.13 -0.61 4.36
CA GLY A 50 -18.82 0.68 4.34
C GLY A 50 -17.88 1.87 4.48
N GLU A 51 -16.83 1.75 5.31
CA GLU A 51 -15.77 2.74 5.48
C GLU A 51 -14.91 2.86 4.21
N LEU A 52 -14.59 1.74 3.54
CA LEU A 52 -13.88 1.72 2.26
C LEU A 52 -14.72 2.29 1.12
N GLU A 53 -16.02 1.96 1.05
CA GLU A 53 -16.96 2.54 0.10
C GLU A 53 -17.10 4.06 0.34
N GLN A 54 -17.11 4.52 1.59
CA GLN A 54 -17.08 5.95 1.95
C GLN A 54 -15.73 6.62 1.62
N THR A 55 -14.61 5.92 1.75
CA THR A 55 -13.29 6.43 1.36
C THR A 55 -13.17 6.56 -0.15
N GLY A 56 -13.76 5.63 -0.92
CA GLY A 56 -13.91 5.74 -2.37
C GLY A 56 -14.90 6.84 -2.80
N GLN A 57 -15.78 7.26 -1.89
CA GLN A 57 -16.71 8.40 -2.05
C GLN A 57 -16.08 9.73 -1.62
N ALA A 58 -14.80 9.79 -1.27
CA ALA A 58 -14.03 11.03 -1.18
C ALA A 58 -13.87 11.66 -2.58
N SER A 59 -15.00 12.08 -3.14
CA SER A 59 -15.14 12.98 -4.26
C SER A 59 -14.49 14.29 -3.85
N GLY A 60 -13.48 14.73 -4.60
CA GLY A 60 -12.99 16.09 -4.40
C GLY A 60 -11.81 16.50 -5.26
N VAL A 61 -11.02 15.56 -5.77
CA VAL A 61 -9.98 15.92 -6.73
C VAL A 61 -10.12 15.04 -7.96
N ASN A 62 -10.58 15.65 -9.04
CA ASN A 62 -10.70 14.99 -10.33
C ASN A 62 -9.32 14.42 -10.68
N ALA A 63 -9.17 13.09 -10.70
CA ALA A 63 -7.90 12.41 -10.95
C ALA A 63 -7.26 12.85 -12.30
N GLN A 64 -8.09 13.32 -13.23
CA GLN A 64 -7.65 13.90 -14.50
C GLN A 64 -6.82 15.19 -14.32
N LEU A 65 -7.00 15.94 -13.22
CA LEU A 65 -6.17 17.10 -12.87
C LEU A 65 -4.72 16.72 -12.56
N PHE A 66 -4.48 15.48 -12.15
CA PHE A 66 -3.13 14.91 -11.95
C PHE A 66 -2.76 13.93 -13.06
N GLY A 67 -3.56 13.83 -14.12
CA GLY A 67 -3.26 12.99 -15.27
C GLY A 67 -2.05 13.50 -16.06
N THR A 68 -1.42 12.61 -16.81
CA THR A 68 -0.22 12.91 -17.63
C THR A 68 -0.42 14.14 -18.51
N ALA A 69 -1.56 14.24 -19.20
CA ALA A 69 -1.89 15.37 -20.07
C ALA A 69 -1.89 16.73 -19.32
N ARG A 70 -2.50 16.78 -18.12
CA ARG A 70 -2.53 18.01 -17.32
C ARG A 70 -1.15 18.37 -16.81
N SER A 71 -0.37 17.39 -16.39
CA SER A 71 1.01 17.63 -15.93
C SER A 71 1.91 18.17 -17.04
N LEU A 72 1.79 17.65 -18.27
CA LEU A 72 2.52 18.15 -19.44
C LEU A 72 2.13 19.60 -19.77
N GLN A 73 0.84 19.92 -19.66
CA GLN A 73 0.35 21.28 -19.88
C GLN A 73 0.93 22.25 -18.85
N VAL A 74 1.01 21.86 -17.58
CA VAL A 74 1.60 22.69 -16.52
C VAL A 74 3.09 22.91 -16.77
N LEU A 75 3.84 21.86 -17.12
CA LEU A 75 5.27 21.98 -17.40
C LEU A 75 5.56 22.91 -18.59
N ARG A 76 4.79 22.80 -19.67
CA ARG A 76 4.89 23.75 -20.80
C ARG A 76 4.54 25.18 -20.41
N TYR A 77 3.48 25.37 -19.63
CA TYR A 77 3.16 26.71 -19.12
C TYR A 77 4.29 27.29 -18.26
N VAL A 78 4.92 26.47 -17.41
CA VAL A 78 6.06 26.93 -16.62
C VAL A 78 7.23 27.30 -17.52
N LEU A 79 7.53 26.48 -18.52
CA LEU A 79 8.62 26.71 -19.48
C LEU A 79 8.41 27.98 -20.31
N ASP A 80 7.19 28.16 -20.86
CA ASP A 80 6.89 29.17 -21.86
C ASP A 80 6.51 30.52 -21.24
N GLU A 81 5.82 30.51 -20.09
CA GLU A 81 5.20 31.72 -19.53
C GLU A 81 5.80 32.13 -18.18
N VAL A 82 6.25 31.20 -17.35
CA VAL A 82 6.72 31.49 -15.98
C VAL A 82 8.22 31.71 -15.91
N LEU A 83 8.98 30.79 -16.50
CA LEU A 83 10.45 30.78 -16.42
C LEU A 83 11.10 32.02 -17.08
N PRO A 84 10.59 32.57 -18.21
CA PRO A 84 11.16 33.77 -18.81
C PRO A 84 10.95 35.04 -17.98
N VAL A 85 9.87 35.12 -17.21
CA VAL A 85 9.53 36.29 -16.37
C VAL A 85 10.03 36.15 -14.94
N LEU A 86 10.60 34.99 -14.59
CA LEU A 86 11.15 34.74 -13.28
C LEU A 86 12.45 35.54 -13.10
N ASP A 87 12.49 36.35 -12.04
CA ASP A 87 13.70 37.05 -11.62
C ASP A 87 14.66 36.07 -10.95
N ALA A 88 15.40 35.35 -11.79
CA ALA A 88 16.40 34.36 -11.42
C ALA A 88 17.70 34.64 -12.17
N GLU A 89 18.81 34.20 -11.58
CA GLU A 89 20.12 34.27 -12.21
C GLU A 89 20.10 33.48 -13.54
N PRO A 90 20.81 33.94 -14.60
CA PRO A 90 20.79 33.30 -15.91
C PRO A 90 21.13 31.81 -15.86
N GLU A 91 22.13 31.43 -15.06
CA GLU A 91 22.57 30.04 -14.90
C GLU A 91 21.47 29.16 -14.25
N ILE A 92 20.74 29.70 -13.27
CA ILE A 92 19.63 29.01 -12.63
C ILE A 92 18.47 28.85 -13.61
N ARG A 93 18.21 29.88 -14.42
CA ARG A 93 17.15 29.85 -15.44
C ARG A 93 17.45 28.80 -16.51
N GLU A 94 18.67 28.75 -17.01
CA GLU A 94 19.12 27.77 -18.00
C GLU A 94 19.02 26.34 -17.44
N LEU A 95 19.51 26.11 -16.22
CA LEU A 95 19.38 24.80 -15.57
C LEU A 95 17.90 24.39 -15.39
N ALA A 96 17.04 25.31 -14.97
CA ALA A 96 15.62 25.03 -14.81
C ALA A 96 14.93 24.72 -16.15
N GLU A 97 15.31 25.43 -17.22
CA GLU A 97 14.82 25.20 -18.58
C GLU A 97 15.15 23.77 -19.05
N ASP A 98 16.41 23.35 -18.87
CA ASP A 98 16.88 22.01 -19.24
C ASP A 98 16.15 20.91 -18.45
N VAL A 99 16.03 21.07 -17.12
CA VAL A 99 15.35 20.09 -16.26
C VAL A 99 13.87 19.97 -16.63
N ILE A 100 13.19 21.08 -16.91
CA ILE A 100 11.78 21.06 -17.28
C ILE A 100 11.58 20.39 -18.66
N ARG A 101 12.48 20.63 -19.62
CA ARG A 101 12.45 19.97 -20.92
C ARG A 101 12.66 18.46 -20.80
N GLU A 102 13.66 18.03 -20.03
CA GLU A 102 13.91 16.61 -19.80
C GLU A 102 12.69 15.90 -19.18
N GLU A 103 12.06 16.53 -18.19
CA GLU A 103 10.85 15.98 -17.56
C GLU A 103 9.67 15.87 -18.55
N ILE A 104 9.50 16.84 -19.45
CA ILE A 104 8.49 16.78 -20.51
C ILE A 104 8.76 15.57 -21.43
N ASP A 105 10.00 15.40 -21.87
CA ASP A 105 10.39 14.31 -22.77
C ASP A 105 10.19 12.94 -22.12
N MET A 106 10.58 12.78 -20.85
CA MET A 106 10.33 11.55 -20.11
C MET A 106 8.83 11.22 -20.00
N ARG A 107 7.98 12.22 -19.73
CA ARG A 107 6.52 12.00 -19.63
C ARG A 107 5.92 11.59 -20.96
N LEU A 108 6.37 12.19 -22.07
CA LEU A 108 5.93 11.82 -23.41
C LEU A 108 6.37 10.38 -23.76
N LEU A 109 7.60 10.00 -23.42
CA LEU A 109 8.09 8.63 -23.62
C LEU A 109 7.25 7.62 -22.82
N LEU A 110 6.98 7.90 -21.55
CA LEU A 110 6.16 7.04 -20.70
C LEU A 110 4.70 6.95 -21.18
N GLU A 111 4.16 8.03 -21.74
CA GLU A 111 2.83 8.04 -22.35
C GLU A 111 2.77 7.14 -23.59
N GLN A 112 3.78 7.21 -24.46
CA GLN A 112 3.91 6.33 -25.62
C GLN A 112 4.00 4.86 -25.20
N GLN A 113 4.87 4.54 -24.24
CA GLN A 113 5.02 3.17 -23.73
C GLN A 113 3.72 2.62 -23.14
N ARG A 114 2.95 3.46 -22.42
CA ARG A 114 1.65 3.05 -21.88
C ARG A 114 0.64 2.79 -22.99
N ALA A 115 0.63 3.60 -24.04
CA ALA A 115 -0.24 3.39 -25.20
C ALA A 115 0.09 2.07 -25.92
N GLU A 116 1.38 1.74 -26.09
CA GLU A 116 1.84 0.49 -26.69
C GLU A 116 1.46 -0.77 -25.88
N VAL A 117 1.43 -0.68 -24.55
CA VAL A 117 1.03 -1.80 -23.68
C VAL A 117 -0.49 -2.01 -23.64
N GLN A 118 -1.27 -0.95 -23.92
CA GLN A 118 -2.73 -0.99 -23.89
C GLN A 118 -3.36 -1.34 -25.26
N SER A 119 -2.57 -1.38 -26.33
CA SER A 119 -2.97 -1.81 -27.68
C SER A 119 -2.86 -3.32 -27.87
#